data_AF-A0A0V0QQL6-F1
#
_entry.id   AF-A0A0V0QQL6-F1
#
_cell.length_a   1.000
_cell.length_b   1.000
_cell.length_c   1.000
_cell.angle_alpha   90.00
_cell.angle_beta   90.00
_cell.angle_gamma   90.00
#
_symmetry.space_group_name_H-M   'P 1'
#
loop_
_entity.id
_entity.type
_entity.pdbx_description
1 polymer ?
#
loop_
_entity_poly.entity_id
_entity_poly.type
_entity_poly.pdbx_seq_one_letter_code
_entity_poly.pdbx_strand_id
1 'polypeptide(L)'
;MFQYLGNKFLKLGKVDGKDAILEVEQDLQKNEFTGLYFSASWCGPCRIFTPKLRQCYDIWKQQEDKKVEIVFVSNDKSENEFVQYFYRNQNWLAVPYMDRQRLNTLGQVCRVSGLPSLIILDDKGKIVTKDGKYHVDAYKTSAYEYWQELRDSQ
;
A
#
# COMPACT_ATOMS: atom_id res chain seq x y z
N MET A 1 -5.60 13.30 2.29
CA MET A 1 -4.93 12.48 1.25
C MET A 1 -5.90 11.91 0.22
N PHE A 2 -7.10 11.46 0.61
CA PHE A 2 -8.01 10.75 -0.28
C PHE A 2 -8.43 11.49 -1.56
N GLN A 3 -8.48 12.83 -1.57
CA GLN A 3 -8.71 13.59 -2.80
C GLN A 3 -7.66 13.32 -3.90
N TYR A 4 -6.42 13.03 -3.52
CA TYR A 4 -5.34 12.68 -4.46
C TYR A 4 -5.32 11.18 -4.76
N LEU A 5 -5.83 10.36 -3.84
CA LEU A 5 -5.96 8.93 -4.07
C LEU A 5 -7.14 8.60 -4.97
N GLY A 6 -8.29 9.28 -4.93
CA GLY A 6 -9.49 8.79 -5.62
C GLY A 6 -9.92 7.39 -5.16
N ASN A 7 -10.79 6.73 -5.93
CA ASN A 7 -11.43 5.46 -5.55
C ASN A 7 -11.17 4.29 -6.50
N LYS A 8 -10.55 4.50 -7.67
CA LYS A 8 -10.25 3.44 -8.64
C LYS A 8 -8.88 2.84 -8.43
N PHE A 9 -8.81 1.53 -8.34
CA PHE A 9 -7.59 0.77 -8.08
C PHE A 9 -7.54 -0.51 -8.91
N LEU A 10 -6.35 -1.11 -8.97
CA LEU A 10 -6.15 -2.45 -9.47
C LEU A 10 -6.10 -3.44 -8.31
N LYS A 11 -6.68 -4.62 -8.50
CA LYS A 11 -6.59 -5.75 -7.56
C LYS A 11 -6.38 -7.05 -8.32
N LEU A 12 -5.59 -7.95 -7.76
CA LEU A 12 -5.50 -9.31 -8.29
C LEU A 12 -6.77 -10.09 -7.95
N GLY A 13 -7.32 -10.76 -8.95
CA GLY A 13 -8.49 -11.61 -8.84
C GLY A 13 -8.41 -12.75 -9.85
N LYS A 14 -9.56 -13.37 -10.12
CA LYS A 14 -9.66 -14.45 -11.10
C LYS A 14 -10.79 -14.19 -12.10
N VAL A 15 -10.52 -14.45 -13.38
CA VAL A 15 -11.51 -14.49 -14.47
C VAL A 15 -11.41 -15.88 -15.09
N ASP A 16 -12.52 -16.61 -15.12
CA ASP A 16 -12.57 -17.99 -15.62
C ASP A 16 -11.48 -18.92 -15.04
N GLY A 17 -11.23 -18.75 -13.73
CA GLY A 17 -10.22 -19.52 -12.99
C GLY A 17 -8.77 -19.09 -13.19
N LYS A 18 -8.49 -18.13 -14.07
CA LYS A 18 -7.14 -17.60 -14.34
C LYS A 18 -6.89 -16.30 -13.60
N ASP A 19 -5.67 -16.11 -13.11
CA ASP A 19 -5.29 -14.89 -12.42
C ASP A 19 -5.34 -13.69 -13.37
N ALA A 20 -6.00 -12.62 -12.93
CA ALA A 20 -6.20 -11.40 -13.70
C ALA A 20 -6.04 -10.17 -12.81
N ILE A 21 -5.65 -9.06 -13.42
CA ILE A 21 -5.72 -7.74 -12.80
C ILE A 21 -7.09 -7.15 -13.11
N LEU A 22 -7.83 -6.80 -12.06
CA LEU A 22 -9.17 -6.21 -12.15
C LEU A 22 -9.13 -4.76 -11.71
N GLU A 23 -9.82 -3.88 -12.45
CA GLU A 23 -10.15 -2.55 -11.95
C GLU A 23 -11.28 -2.67 -10.93
N VAL A 24 -11.12 -2.02 -9.79
CA VAL A 24 -12.08 -2.01 -8.69
C VAL A 24 -12.26 -0.59 -8.17
N GLU A 25 -13.47 -0.28 -7.74
CA GLU A 25 -13.72 0.88 -6.90
C GLU A 25 -13.68 0.47 -5.43
N GLN A 26 -12.91 1.21 -4.63
CA GLN A 26 -12.76 0.95 -3.19
C GLN A 26 -12.92 2.24 -2.41
N ASP A 27 -13.76 2.18 -1.39
CA ASP A 27 -13.90 3.24 -0.39
C ASP A 27 -12.91 3.00 0.74
N LEU A 28 -11.76 3.67 0.65
CA LEU A 28 -10.66 3.51 1.62
C LEU A 28 -10.97 4.12 2.99
N GLN A 29 -12.00 4.97 3.11
CA GLN A 29 -12.42 5.55 4.40
C GLN A 29 -13.04 4.50 5.32
N LYS A 30 -13.40 3.32 4.80
CA LYS A 30 -13.87 2.18 5.61
C LYS A 30 -12.73 1.49 6.36
N ASN A 31 -11.48 1.77 5.99
CA ASN A 31 -10.32 1.24 6.67
C ASN A 31 -9.88 2.21 7.76
N GLU A 32 -9.55 1.67 8.93
CA GLU A 32 -8.93 2.43 10.00
C GLU A 32 -7.56 2.96 9.56
N PHE A 33 -6.82 2.16 8.78
CA PHE A 33 -5.56 2.56 8.17
C PHE A 33 -5.49 2.24 6.69
N THR A 34 -4.91 3.16 5.92
CA THR A 34 -4.46 2.92 4.55
C THR A 34 -2.95 3.12 4.46
N GLY A 35 -2.21 2.09 4.06
CA GLY A 35 -0.78 2.17 3.82
C GLY A 35 -0.46 2.45 2.36
N LEU A 36 0.09 3.62 2.04
CA LEU A 36 0.63 3.92 0.72
C LEU A 36 2.04 3.34 0.61
N TYR A 37 2.17 2.24 -0.12
CA TYR A 37 3.43 1.52 -0.27
C TYR A 37 4.12 1.94 -1.56
N PHE A 38 5.13 2.80 -1.44
CA PHE A 38 5.98 3.23 -2.56
C PHE A 38 7.12 2.22 -2.74
N SER A 39 7.15 1.58 -3.90
CA SER A 39 8.12 0.52 -4.19
C SER A 39 8.37 0.34 -5.69
N ALA A 40 9.38 -0.45 -6.05
CA ALA A 40 9.66 -0.85 -7.42
C ALA A 40 10.36 -2.21 -7.50
N SER A 41 10.16 -2.93 -8.61
CA SER A 41 10.76 -4.23 -8.89
C SER A 41 12.29 -4.19 -8.92
N TRP A 42 12.87 -3.12 -9.47
CA TRP A 42 14.32 -2.92 -9.60
C TRP A 42 15.00 -2.57 -8.27
N CYS A 43 14.24 -2.15 -7.25
CA CYS A 43 14.77 -1.73 -5.95
C CYS A 43 15.12 -2.94 -5.05
N GLY A 44 16.41 -3.12 -4.76
CA GLY A 44 16.92 -4.21 -3.91
C GLY A 44 16.30 -4.26 -2.51
N PRO A 45 16.37 -3.18 -1.71
CA PRO A 45 15.75 -3.11 -0.39
C PRO A 45 14.24 -3.36 -0.41
N CYS A 46 13.56 -2.95 -1.48
CA CYS A 46 12.13 -3.18 -1.67
C CYS A 46 11.81 -4.67 -1.76
N ARG A 47 12.57 -5.43 -2.53
CA ARG A 47 12.38 -6.89 -2.66
C ARG A 47 12.57 -7.63 -1.33
N ILE A 48 13.37 -7.07 -0.40
CA ILE A 48 13.54 -7.60 0.96
C ILE A 48 12.36 -7.23 1.86
N PHE A 49 11.86 -5.99 1.77
CA PHE A 49 10.80 -5.50 2.65
C PHE A 49 9.40 -6.03 2.28
N THR A 50 9.11 -6.12 0.98
CA THR A 50 7.80 -6.56 0.44
C THR A 50 7.25 -7.84 1.08
N PRO A 51 8.01 -8.96 1.19
CA PRO A 51 7.49 -10.17 1.81
C PRO A 51 7.15 -9.98 3.30
N LYS A 52 7.89 -9.13 4.03
CA LYS A 52 7.59 -8.83 5.44
C LYS A 52 6.29 -8.07 5.58
N LEU A 53 6.10 -7.03 4.75
CA LEU A 53 4.86 -6.24 4.74
C LEU A 53 3.68 -7.14 4.36
N ARG A 54 3.82 -7.99 3.34
CA ARG A 54 2.79 -8.93 2.93
C ARG A 54 2.39 -9.87 4.05
N GLN A 55 3.36 -10.47 4.75
CA GLN A 55 3.07 -11.36 5.89
C GLN A 55 2.27 -10.64 6.98
N CYS A 56 2.64 -9.40 7.33
CA CYS A 56 1.90 -8.62 8.32
C CYS A 56 0.48 -8.30 7.83
N TYR A 57 0.37 -7.87 6.58
CA TYR A 57 -0.90 -7.55 5.95
C TYR A 57 -1.85 -8.75 5.91
N ASP A 58 -1.38 -9.92 5.48
CA ASP A 58 -2.18 -11.15 5.44
C ASP A 58 -2.72 -11.51 6.83
N ILE A 59 -1.92 -11.31 7.89
CA ILE A 59 -2.35 -11.54 9.29
C ILE A 59 -3.39 -10.50 9.72
N TRP A 60 -3.17 -9.21 9.41
CA TRP A 60 -4.15 -8.16 9.73
C TRP A 60 -5.49 -8.40 9.02
N LYS A 61 -5.48 -8.85 7.77
CA LYS A 61 -6.71 -9.14 7.01
C LYS A 61 -7.50 -10.34 7.55
N GLN A 62 -6.90 -11.20 8.38
CA GLN A 62 -7.57 -12.32 9.04
C GLN A 62 -8.22 -11.92 10.38
N GLN A 63 -7.94 -10.71 10.88
CA GLN A 63 -8.44 -10.21 12.16
C GLN A 63 -9.62 -9.27 11.92
N GLU A 64 -10.82 -9.63 12.40
CA GLU A 64 -12.06 -8.88 12.13
C GLU A 64 -12.04 -7.44 12.69
N ASP A 65 -11.29 -7.23 13.77
CA ASP A 65 -11.09 -5.94 14.43
C ASP A 65 -10.08 -5.05 13.71
N LYS A 66 -9.28 -5.58 12.77
CA LYS A 66 -8.29 -4.82 12.02
C LYS A 66 -8.77 -4.45 10.63
N LYS A 67 -8.94 -3.14 10.41
CA LYS A 67 -9.37 -2.59 9.13
C LYS A 67 -8.21 -1.86 8.47
N VAL A 68 -7.40 -2.60 7.72
CA VAL A 68 -6.28 -2.06 6.96
C VAL A 68 -6.35 -2.44 5.49
N GLU A 69 -5.93 -1.52 4.64
CA GLU A 69 -5.66 -1.75 3.23
C GLU A 69 -4.27 -1.20 2.86
N ILE A 70 -3.61 -1.86 1.93
CA ILE A 70 -2.34 -1.39 1.35
C ILE A 70 -2.63 -0.98 -0.10
N VAL A 71 -2.10 0.17 -0.49
CA VAL A 71 -2.15 0.65 -1.87
C VAL A 71 -0.72 0.75 -2.39
N PHE A 72 -0.37 -0.12 -3.32
CA PHE A 72 0.89 -0.09 -4.01
C PHE A 72 0.96 1.10 -4.97
N VAL A 73 1.97 1.95 -4.77
CA VAL A 73 2.30 3.10 -5.60
C VAL A 73 3.63 2.79 -6.30
N SER A 74 3.54 2.42 -7.58
CA SER A 74 4.68 1.89 -8.32
C SER A 74 5.62 2.99 -8.82
N ASN A 75 6.91 2.75 -8.60
CA ASN A 75 8.03 3.48 -9.22
C ASN A 75 8.73 2.63 -10.31
N ASP A 76 8.06 1.58 -10.82
CA ASP A 76 8.56 0.78 -11.93
C ASP A 76 8.68 1.60 -13.22
N LYS A 77 9.65 1.22 -14.06
CA LYS A 77 10.01 1.98 -15.27
C LYS A 77 9.22 1.53 -16.50
N SER A 78 8.54 0.39 -16.40
CA SER A 78 7.62 -0.10 -17.43
C SER A 78 6.39 -0.75 -16.82
N GLU A 79 5.31 -0.83 -17.60
CA GLU A 79 4.09 -1.54 -17.20
C GLU A 79 4.37 -3.03 -16.95
N ASN A 80 5.23 -3.66 -17.77
CA ASN A 80 5.59 -5.07 -17.58
C ASN A 80 6.32 -5.29 -16.24
N GLU A 81 7.26 -4.44 -15.86
CA GLU A 81 7.90 -4.49 -14.53
C GLU A 81 6.88 -4.35 -13.40
N PHE A 82 5.97 -3.38 -13.52
CA PHE A 82 4.87 -3.18 -12.57
C PHE A 82 4.01 -4.43 -12.44
N VAL A 83 3.51 -4.97 -13.57
CA VAL A 83 2.62 -6.12 -13.60
C VAL A 83 3.29 -7.33 -12.97
N GLN A 84 4.52 -7.66 -13.38
CA GLN A 84 5.27 -8.80 -12.85
C GLN A 84 5.51 -8.68 -11.35
N TYR A 85 5.79 -7.47 -10.86
CA TYR A 85 6.00 -7.25 -9.44
C TYR A 85 4.69 -7.27 -8.66
N PHE A 86 3.63 -6.65 -9.17
CA PHE A 86 2.31 -6.67 -8.55
C PHE A 86 1.77 -8.09 -8.41
N TYR A 87 1.92 -8.94 -9.44
CA TYR A 87 1.57 -10.36 -9.38
C TYR A 87 2.30 -11.15 -8.28
N ARG A 88 3.49 -10.74 -7.84
CA ARG A 88 4.21 -11.42 -6.74
C ARG A 88 3.69 -11.00 -5.37
N ASN A 89 2.97 -9.89 -5.31
CA ASN A 89 2.70 -9.15 -4.09
C ASN A 89 1.28 -9.34 -3.55
N GLN A 90 0.45 -10.12 -4.25
CA GLN A 90 -0.82 -10.76 -3.85
C GLN A 90 -1.51 -10.21 -2.59
N ASN A 91 -2.75 -9.71 -2.78
CA ASN A 91 -3.78 -9.36 -1.77
C ASN A 91 -4.02 -7.88 -1.48
N TRP A 92 -3.21 -6.95 -1.99
CA TRP A 92 -3.44 -5.52 -1.81
C TRP A 92 -3.82 -4.80 -3.12
N LEU A 93 -4.20 -3.53 -3.00
CA LEU A 93 -4.55 -2.68 -4.13
C LEU A 93 -3.30 -2.08 -4.80
N ALA A 94 -3.45 -1.59 -6.02
CA ALA A 94 -2.46 -0.75 -6.67
C ALA A 94 -3.11 0.45 -7.37
N VAL A 95 -2.39 1.57 -7.44
CA VAL A 95 -2.73 2.65 -8.38
C VAL A 95 -2.44 2.15 -9.81
N PRO A 96 -3.36 2.32 -10.78
CA PRO A 96 -3.09 1.92 -12.16
C PRO A 96 -1.78 2.50 -12.69
N TYR A 97 -0.94 1.65 -13.29
CA TYR A 97 0.38 2.08 -13.78
C TYR A 97 0.29 3.23 -14.80
N MET A 98 -0.75 3.21 -15.64
CA MET A 98 -1.01 4.22 -16.65
C MET A 98 -1.43 5.57 -16.07
N ASP A 99 -1.87 5.62 -14.80
CA ASP A 99 -2.20 6.86 -14.11
C ASP A 99 -0.94 7.53 -13.54
N ARG A 100 -0.04 7.92 -14.46
CA ARG A 100 1.26 8.53 -14.13
C ARG A 100 1.12 9.83 -13.35
N GLN A 101 0.07 10.60 -13.63
CA GLN A 101 -0.19 11.85 -12.92
C GLN A 101 -0.48 11.59 -11.44
N ARG A 102 -1.34 10.61 -11.14
CA ARG A 102 -1.66 10.24 -9.75
C ARG A 102 -0.45 9.66 -9.03
N LEU A 103 0.30 8.75 -9.65
CA LEU A 103 1.54 8.21 -9.09
C LEU A 103 2.53 9.34 -8.71
N ASN A 104 2.76 10.28 -9.63
CA ASN A 104 3.66 11.42 -9.40
C ASN A 104 3.13 12.34 -8.29
N THR A 105 1.84 12.67 -8.32
CA THR A 105 1.18 13.52 -7.32
C THR A 105 1.33 12.92 -5.92
N LEU A 106 1.07 11.62 -5.78
CA LEU A 106 1.20 10.91 -4.51
C LEU A 106 2.63 10.96 -3.97
N GLY A 107 3.64 10.75 -4.82
CA GLY A 107 5.05 10.86 -4.43
C GLY A 107 5.41 12.26 -3.91
N GLN A 108 4.93 13.30 -4.60
CA GLN A 108 5.18 14.70 -4.23
C GLN A 108 4.48 15.09 -2.92
N VAL A 109 3.17 14.83 -2.79
CA VAL A 109 2.40 15.23 -1.59
C VAL A 109 2.86 14.45 -0.35
N CYS A 110 3.29 13.20 -0.53
CA CYS A 110 3.88 12.41 0.56
C CYS A 110 5.34 12.80 0.85
N ARG A 111 6.00 13.54 -0.05
CA ARG A 111 7.43 13.89 0.00
C ARG A 111 8.33 12.65 0.06
N VAL A 112 8.04 11.66 -0.77
CA VAL A 112 8.83 10.42 -0.85
C VAL A 112 10.16 10.70 -1.55
N SER A 113 11.26 10.50 -0.84
CA SER A 113 12.63 10.69 -1.37
C SER A 113 13.41 9.38 -1.54
N GLY A 114 12.85 8.25 -1.11
CA GLY A 114 13.52 6.95 -1.17
C GLY A 114 12.57 5.76 -1.14
N LEU A 115 13.05 4.61 -1.59
CA LEU A 115 12.30 3.35 -1.63
C LEU A 115 13.00 2.27 -0.78
N PRO A 116 12.25 1.35 -0.13
CA PRO A 116 10.80 1.40 0.03
C PRO A 116 10.37 2.49 1.01
N SER A 117 9.19 3.09 0.78
CA SER A 117 8.51 3.96 1.75
C SER A 117 7.09 3.44 2.00
N LEU A 118 6.63 3.47 3.25
CA LEU A 118 5.27 3.09 3.62
C LEU A 118 4.67 4.20 4.48
N ILE A 119 3.73 4.95 3.90
CA ILE A 119 3.05 6.07 4.54
C ILE A 119 1.71 5.58 5.07
N ILE A 120 1.46 5.76 6.36
CA ILE A 120 0.22 5.32 7.01
C ILE A 120 -0.73 6.50 7.12
N LEU A 121 -1.93 6.30 6.61
CA LEU A 121 -3.03 7.25 6.67
C LEU A 121 -4.12 6.71 7.59
N ASP A 122 -4.83 7.58 8.28
CA ASP A 122 -6.08 7.23 8.97
C ASP A 122 -7.29 7.20 8.01
N ASP A 123 -8.46 6.92 8.57
CA ASP A 123 -9.79 6.89 7.92
C ASP A 123 -10.25 8.24 7.35
N LYS A 124 -9.56 9.33 7.68
CA LYS A 124 -9.77 10.70 7.13
C LYS A 124 -8.70 11.06 6.10
N GLY A 125 -7.72 10.20 5.90
CA GLY A 125 -6.60 10.42 5.01
C GLY A 125 -5.60 11.45 5.54
N LYS A 126 -5.53 11.66 6.86
CA LYS A 126 -4.43 12.36 7.54
C LYS A 126 -3.25 11.40 7.65
N ILE A 127 -2.03 11.91 7.52
CA ILE A 127 -0.83 11.10 7.70
C ILE A 127 -0.64 10.84 9.20
N VAL A 128 -0.73 9.57 9.59
CA VAL A 128 -0.41 9.10 10.95
C VAL A 128 1.10 9.02 11.11
N THR A 129 1.79 8.44 10.12
CA THR A 129 3.26 8.36 10.11
C THR A 129 3.80 8.17 8.69
N LYS A 130 5.06 8.58 8.48
CA LYS A 130 5.84 8.30 7.26
C LYS A 130 6.85 7.17 7.46
N ASP A 131 6.99 6.67 8.69
CA ASP A 131 7.98 5.67 9.11
C ASP A 131 7.39 4.26 9.17
N GLY A 132 6.24 4.03 8.52
CA GLY A 132 5.52 2.75 8.56
C GLY A 132 6.40 1.56 8.18
N LYS A 133 7.35 1.75 7.27
CA LYS A 133 8.34 0.73 6.90
C LYS A 133 9.17 0.29 8.12
N TYR A 134 9.66 1.24 8.90
CA TYR A 134 10.47 0.97 10.09
C TYR A 134 9.61 0.34 11.19
N HIS A 135 8.36 0.78 11.34
CA HIS A 135 7.42 0.17 12.29
C HIS A 135 7.16 -1.30 11.96
N VAL A 136 6.98 -1.65 10.68
CA VAL A 136 6.83 -3.05 10.25
C VAL A 136 8.11 -3.85 10.49
N ASP A 137 9.29 -3.29 10.22
CA ASP A 137 10.56 -3.98 10.51
C ASP A 137 10.78 -4.22 12.01
N ALA A 138 10.43 -3.25 12.86
CA ALA A 138 10.65 -3.32 14.31
C ALA A 138 9.58 -4.13 15.04
N TYR A 139 8.31 -3.87 14.74
CA TYR A 139 7.15 -4.37 15.48
C TYR A 139 6.39 -5.48 14.76
N LYS A 140 6.69 -5.75 13.47
CA LYS A 140 6.02 -6.78 12.66
C LYS A 140 4.50 -6.56 12.66
N THR A 141 3.73 -7.58 13.05
CA THR A 141 2.27 -7.51 13.14
C THR A 141 1.77 -6.52 14.19
N SER A 142 2.56 -6.22 15.21
CA SER A 142 2.23 -5.22 16.24
C SER A 142 2.38 -3.77 15.75
N ALA A 143 2.83 -3.56 14.51
CA ALA A 143 2.88 -2.22 13.93
C ALA A 143 1.48 -1.59 13.80
N TYR A 144 0.42 -2.40 13.66
CA TYR A 144 -0.95 -1.91 13.59
C TYR A 144 -1.35 -1.19 14.89
N GLU A 145 -1.18 -1.86 16.03
CA GLU A 145 -1.46 -1.32 17.36
C GLU A 145 -0.64 -0.07 17.63
N TYR A 146 0.64 -0.09 17.23
CA TYR A 146 1.48 1.09 17.34
C TYR A 146 0.96 2.30 16.51
N TRP A 147 0.37 2.06 15.33
CA TRP A 147 -0.26 3.13 14.56
C TRP A 147 -1.54 3.66 15.21
N GLN A 148 -2.28 2.84 15.96
CA GLN A 148 -3.42 3.29 16.76
C GLN A 148 -2.96 4.25 17.85
N GLU A 149 -1.93 3.88 18.62
CA GLU A 149 -1.35 4.75 19.65
C GLU A 149 -0.83 6.07 19.06
N LEU A 150 -0.17 6.03 17.90
CA LEU A 150 0.31 7.23 17.21
C LEU A 150 -0.81 8.13 16.69
N ARG A 151 -1.94 7.57 16.27
CA ARG A 151 -3.09 8.36 15.81
C ARG A 151 -3.78 9.02 17.00
N ASP A 152 -3.97 8.27 18.09
CA ASP A 152 -4.75 8.71 19.25
C ASP A 152 -4.01 9.75 20.11
N SER A 153 -2.70 9.92 19.88
CA SER A 153 -1.85 10.93 20.51
C SER A 153 -1.73 12.25 19.72
N GLN A 154 -2.42 12.39 18.58
CA GLN A 154 -2.35 13.55 17.67
C GLN A 154 -3.56 14.48 17.67
#